data_AF-A0A1W2H9B3-F1
#
_entry.id   AF-A0A1W2H9B3-F1
#
_cell.length_a   1.000
_cell.length_b   1.000
_cell.length_c   1.000
_cell.angle_alpha   90.00
_cell.angle_beta   90.00
_cell.angle_gamma   90.00
#
_symmetry.space_group_name_H-M   'P 1'
#
loop_
_entity.id
_entity.type
_entity.pdbx_description
1 polymer ?
#
loop_
_entity_poly.entity_id
_entity_poly.type
_entity_poly.pdbx_seq_one_letter_code
_entity_poly.pdbx_strand_id
1 'polypeptide(L)' 'MEITRKAKEELEARIEKIEGFIAKKGLGSTYLQKAQKTQRDLNLAIVLGGIILIAGIAIWMNGENKER' A
#
# COMPACT_ATOMS: atom_id res chain seq x y z
N MET A 1 30.57 -23.97 -2.66
CA MET A 1 30.45 -24.63 -1.34
C MET A 1 29.00 -24.55 -0.89
N GLU A 2 28.28 -25.67 -0.95
CA GLU A 2 26.83 -25.73 -0.67
C GLU A 2 26.48 -25.37 0.78
N ILE A 3 27.38 -25.71 1.72
CA ILE A 3 27.25 -25.42 3.15
C ILE A 3 27.22 -23.89 3.39
N THR A 4 28.08 -23.13 2.73
CA THR A 4 28.12 -21.67 2.85
C THR A 4 26.84 -21.03 2.31
N ARG A 5 26.25 -21.59 1.26
CA ARG A 5 24.98 -21.11 0.70
C ARG A 5 23.81 -21.35 1.66
N LYS A 6 23.68 -22.57 2.19
CA LYS A 6 22.65 -22.91 3.18
C LYS A 6 22.78 -22.07 4.46
N ALA A 7 24.01 -21.83 4.93
CA ALA A 7 24.25 -20.97 6.08
C ALA A 7 23.81 -19.52 5.82
N LYS A 8 24.08 -18.99 4.62
CA LYS A 8 23.62 -17.64 4.21
C LYS A 8 22.10 -17.55 4.17
N GLU A 9 21.44 -18.51 3.53
CA GLU A 9 19.97 -18.59 3.43
C GLU A 9 19.31 -18.65 4.82
N GLU A 10 19.86 -19.44 5.74
CA GLU A 10 19.33 -19.54 7.10
C GLU A 10 19.54 -18.24 7.90
N LEU A 11 20.68 -17.56 7.71
CA LEU A 11 20.93 -16.25 8.32
C LEU A 11 19.97 -15.18 7.79
N GLU A 12 19.75 -15.12 6.47
CA GLU A 12 18.78 -14.20 5.85
C GLU A 12 17.36 -14.45 6.38
N ALA A 13 16.93 -15.72 6.42
CA ALA A 13 15.61 -16.08 6.97
C ALA A 13 15.44 -15.68 8.44
N ARG A 14 16.51 -15.79 9.24
CA ARG A 14 16.50 -15.35 10.65
C ARG A 14 16.43 -13.82 10.77
N ILE A 15 17.16 -13.10 9.92
CA ILE A 15 17.13 -11.63 9.87
C ILE A 15 15.72 -11.16 9.51
N GLU A 16 15.12 -11.66 8.43
CA GLU A 16 13.76 -11.31 8.03
C GLU A 16 12.74 -11.57 9.15
N LYS A 17 12.90 -12.68 9.89
CA LYS A 17 12.03 -13.00 11.03
C LYS A 17 12.13 -11.96 12.14
N ILE A 18 13.33 -11.45 12.44
CA ILE A 18 13.56 -10.42 13.44
C ILE A 18 13.00 -9.08 12.96
N GLU A 19 13.26 -8.71 11.71
CA GLU A 19 12.72 -7.49 11.11
C GLU A 19 11.19 -7.50 11.12
N GLY A 20 10.58 -8.62 10.72
CA GLY A 20 9.14 -8.82 10.80
C GLY A 20 8.60 -8.76 12.23
N PHE A 21 9.35 -9.25 13.21
CA PHE A 21 8.97 -9.14 14.63
C PHE A 21 9.02 -7.68 15.10
N ILE A 22 10.06 -6.92 14.77
CA ILE A 22 10.20 -5.50 15.11
C ILE A 22 9.11 -4.67 14.42
N ALA A 23 8.83 -4.93 13.14
CA ALA A 23 7.77 -4.24 12.41
C ALA A 23 6.38 -4.50 13.01
N LYS A 24 6.14 -5.68 13.58
CA LYS A 24 4.84 -6.05 14.16
C LYS A 24 4.70 -5.70 15.64
N LYS A 25 5.77 -5.79 16.43
CA LYS A 25 5.74 -5.71 17.90
C LYS A 25 6.81 -4.80 18.51
N GLY A 26 7.75 -4.29 17.73
CA GLY A 26 8.80 -3.41 18.19
C GLY A 26 8.30 -2.02 18.59
N LEU A 27 9.17 -1.23 19.23
CA LEU A 27 8.88 0.17 19.54
C LEU A 27 8.59 0.93 18.23
N GLY A 28 7.48 1.66 18.19
CA GLY A 28 7.06 2.36 16.98
C GLY A 28 6.27 1.51 15.97
N SER A 29 6.14 0.19 16.15
CA SER A 29 5.36 -0.69 15.25
C SER A 29 3.91 -0.23 15.06
N THR A 30 3.26 0.23 16.14
CA THR A 30 1.90 0.81 16.07
C THR A 30 1.85 2.08 15.22
N TYR A 31 2.88 2.92 15.28
CA TYR A 31 2.95 4.14 14.46
C TYR A 31 3.21 3.81 12.99
N LEU A 32 4.11 2.86 12.72
CA LEU A 32 4.39 2.37 11.37
C LEU A 32 3.13 1.74 10.74
N GLN A 33 2.41 0.89 11.47
CA GLN A 33 1.16 0.29 11.00
C GLN A 33 0.08 1.34 10.74
N LYS A 34 -0.05 2.34 11.62
CA LYS A 34 -0.96 3.47 11.41
C LYS A 34 -0.59 4.25 10.15
N ALA A 35 0.69 4.58 9.97
CA ALA A 35 1.15 5.31 8.80
C ALA A 35 0.90 4.54 7.49
N GLN A 36 1.21 3.24 7.46
CA GLN A 36 0.94 2.38 6.31
C GLN A 36 -0.56 2.30 6.00
N LYS A 37 -1.40 2.16 7.04
CA LYS A 37 -2.85 2.14 6.87
C LYS A 37 -3.36 3.46 6.30
N THR A 38 -2.95 4.59 6.88
CA THR A 38 -3.32 5.93 6.40
C THR A 38 -2.88 6.14 4.96
N GLN A 39 -1.65 5.76 4.60
CA GLN A 39 -1.14 5.89 3.23
C GLN A 39 -1.98 5.08 2.23
N ARG A 40 -2.35 3.85 2.59
CA ARG A 40 -3.22 3.02 1.77
C ARG A 40 -4.62 3.62 1.63
N ASP A 41 -5.19 4.09 2.72
CA ASP A 41 -6.54 4.67 2.73
C ASP A 41 -6.58 5.97 1.90
N LEU A 42 -5.52 6.79 1.96
CA LEU A 42 -5.34 7.96 1.09
C LEU A 42 -5.24 7.59 -0.38
N ASN A 43 -4.43 6.59 -0.73
CA ASN A 43 -4.31 6.11 -2.11
C ASN A 43 -5.67 5.64 -2.65
N LEU A 44 -6.44 4.89 -1.84
CA LEU A 44 -7.78 4.45 -2.21
C LEU A 44 -8.73 5.63 -2.39
N ALA A 45 -8.70 6.61 -1.48
CA ALA A 45 -9.53 7.80 -1.57
C ALA A 45 -9.24 8.62 -2.84
N ILE A 46 -7.97 8.81 -3.18
CA ILE A 46 -7.55 9.52 -4.39
C ILE A 46 -8.04 8.79 -5.64
N VAL A 47 -7.86 7.47 -5.70
CA VAL A 47 -8.32 6.67 -6.86
C VAL A 47 -9.84 6.73 -7.00
N LEU A 48 -10.59 6.48 -5.92
CA LEU A 48 -12.05 6.52 -5.95
C LEU A 48 -12.58 7.92 -6.30
N GLY A 49 -12.01 8.95 -5.68
CA GLY A 49 -12.35 10.34 -5.96
C GLY A 49 -12.09 10.72 -7.42
N GLY A 50 -10.96 10.27 -7.98
CA GLY A 50 -10.63 10.47 -9.40
C GLY A 50 -11.64 9.81 -10.34
N ILE A 51 -12.05 8.57 -10.05
CA ILE A 51 -13.07 7.86 -10.84
C ILE A 51 -14.41 8.60 -10.79
N ILE A 52 -14.85 9.00 -9.61
CA ILE A 52 -16.11 9.75 -9.43
C ILE A 52 -16.07 11.07 -10.20
N LEU A 53 -14.95 11.80 -10.12
CA LEU A 53 -14.77 13.07 -10.80
C LEU A 53 -14.84 12.90 -12.33
N ILE A 54 -14.12 11.92 -12.89
CA ILE A 54 -14.16 11.62 -14.33
C ILE A 54 -15.58 11.24 -14.77
N ALA A 55 -16.27 10.38 -14.01
CA ALA A 55 -17.64 9.98 -14.31
C ALA A 55 -18.61 11.16 -14.26
N GLY A 56 -18.49 12.03 -13.26
CA GLY A 56 -19.29 13.25 -13.13
C GLY A 56 -19.10 14.20 -14.32
N ILE A 57 -17.85 14.43 -14.73
CA ILE A 57 -17.54 15.25 -15.92
C ILE A 57 -18.14 14.62 -17.18
N ALA A 58 -17.99 13.30 -17.36
CA ALA A 58 -18.53 12.61 -18.53
C ALA A 58 -20.06 12.67 -18.60
N ILE A 59 -20.76 12.54 -17.46
CA ILE A 59 -22.22 12.70 -17.38
C ILE A 59 -22.62 14.15 -17.70
N TRP A 60 -21.92 15.14 -17.13
CA TRP A 60 -22.20 16.55 -17.37
C TRP A 60 -22.05 16.94 -18.85
N MET A 61 -20.94 16.54 -19.49
CA MET A 61 -20.70 16.80 -20.92
C MET A 61 -21.73 16.12 -21.82
N ASN A 62 -22.15 14.89 -21.50
CA ASN A 62 -23.18 14.19 -22.29
C ASN A 62 -24.58 14.78 -22.07
N GLY A 63 -24.86 15.33 -20.88
CA GLY A 63 -26.10 16.06 -20.60
C GLY A 63 -26.21 17.34 -21.42
N GLU A 64 -25.16 18.17 -21.45
CA GLU A 64 -25.13 19.40 -22.27
C GLU A 64 -25.28 19.12 -23.76
N ASN A 65 -24.64 18.07 -24.29
CA ASN A 65 -24.77 17.70 -25.70
C ASN A 65 -26.18 17.23 -26.10
N LYS A 66 -27.04 16.88 -25.13
CA LYS A 66 -28.42 16.45 -25.39
C LYS A 66 -29.41 17.62 -25.40
N GLU A 67 -29.04 18.78 -24.85
CA GLU A 67 -29.86 20.00 -24.82
C GLU A 67 -29.50 21.01 -25.93
N ARG A 68 -28.46 20.75 -26.73
CA ARG A 68 -28.15 21.47 -27.99
C ARG A 68 -28.64 20.72 -29.21
#